data_AF-A0A1F6NVV8-F1
#
_entry.id   AF-A0A1F6NVV8-F1
#
_cell.length_a   1.000
_cell.length_b   1.000
_cell.length_c   1.000
_cell.angle_alpha   90.00
_cell.angle_beta   90.00
_cell.angle_gamma   90.00
#
_symmetry.space_group_name_H-M   'P 1'
#
loop_
_entity.id
_entity.type
_entity.pdbx_description
1 polymer ?
#
loop_
_entity_poly.entity_id
_entity_poly.type
_entity_poly.pdbx_seq_one_letter_code
_entity_poly.pdbx_strand_id
1 'polypeptide(L)' 'MSNIGKNIKKLRQAKDISQDRLSKLADISLNTVVKLELDVSPNPTIETLQKIAKSLGVSVDDLIK' A
#
# COMPACT_ATOMS: atom_id res chain seq x y z
N MET A 1 14.00 7.94 -4.73
CA MET A 1 12.70 8.30 -4.13
C MET A 1 11.76 7.14 -4.41
N SER A 2 11.38 6.38 -3.38
CA SER A 2 10.49 5.25 -3.58
C SER A 2 9.07 5.78 -3.80
N ASN A 3 8.61 5.82 -5.05
CA ASN A 3 7.26 6.29 -5.40
C ASN A 3 6.15 5.39 -4.86
N ILE A 4 6.49 4.20 -4.37
CA ILE A 4 5.56 3.18 -3.88
C ILE A 4 4.61 3.70 -2.81
N GLY A 5 5.12 4.33 -1.75
CA GLY A 5 4.28 4.87 -0.67
C GLY A 5 3.28 5.90 -1.16
N LYS A 6 3.70 6.76 -2.10
CA LYS A 6 2.84 7.80 -2.70
C LYS A 6 1.75 7.17 -3.58
N ASN A 7 2.08 6.14 -4.35
CA ASN A 7 1.12 5.44 -5.20
C ASN A 7 0.08 4.69 -4.39
N ILE A 8 0.51 3.97 -3.35
CA ILE A 8 -0.40 3.30 -2.41
C ILE A 8 -1.39 4.32 -1.85
N LYS A 9 -0.90 5.46 -1.34
CA LYS A 9 -1.76 6.52 -0.80
C LYS A 9 -2.73 7.08 -1.85
N LYS A 10 -2.25 7.35 -3.07
CA LYS A 10 -3.06 7.88 -4.17
C LYS A 10 -4.17 6.91 -4.57
N LEU A 11 -3.84 5.63 -4.76
CA LEU A 11 -4.79 4.58 -5.13
C LEU A 11 -5.79 4.31 -4.00
N ARG A 12 -5.32 4.33 -2.75
CA ARG A 12 -6.18 4.22 -1.56
C ARG A 12 -7.20 5.35 -1.50
N GLN A 13 -6.77 6.58 -1.71
CA GLN A 13 -7.65 7.76 -1.76
C GLN A 13 -8.60 7.72 -2.95
N ALA A 14 -8.16 7.24 -4.12
CA ALA A 14 -9.04 7.05 -5.27
C ALA A 14 -10.16 6.03 -5.03
N LYS A 15 -9.96 5.11 -4.07
CA LYS A 15 -10.97 4.14 -3.61
C LYS A 15 -11.78 4.60 -2.38
N ASP A 16 -11.51 5.79 -1.88
CA ASP A 16 -12.16 6.36 -0.69
C ASP A 16 -12.13 5.43 0.54
N ILE A 17 -11.00 4.75 0.75
CA ILE A 17 -10.80 3.88 1.93
C ILE A 17 -9.73 4.46 2.86
N SER A 18 -9.86 4.22 4.17
CA SER A 18 -8.86 4.62 5.17
C SER A 18 -7.65 3.68 5.20
N GLN A 19 -6.57 4.09 5.87
CA GLN A 19 -5.40 3.23 6.10
C GLN A 19 -5.75 1.97 6.90
N ASP A 20 -6.64 2.08 7.89
CA ASP A 20 -7.18 0.95 8.67
C ASP A 20 -8.00 -0.02 7.79
N ARG A 21 -8.80 0.53 6.87
CA ARG A 21 -9.55 -0.30 5.95
C ARG A 21 -8.63 -1.02 4.96
N LEU A 22 -7.61 -0.33 4.45
CA LEU A 22 -6.58 -0.94 3.60
C LEU A 22 -5.83 -2.06 4.35
N SER A 23 -5.45 -1.84 5.61
CA SER A 23 -4.73 -2.85 6.39
C SER A 23 -5.55 -4.10 6.61
N LYS A 24 -6.86 -3.95 6.88
CA LYS A 24 -7.80 -5.07 7.01
C LYS A 24 -8.01 -5.81 5.68
N LEU A 25 -8.15 -5.10 4.57
CA LEU A 25 -8.36 -5.71 3.25
C LEU A 25 -7.12 -6.42 2.72
N ALA A 26 -5.93 -5.88 3.01
CA ALA A 26 -4.64 -6.45 2.62
C ALA A 26 -4.12 -7.49 3.62
N ASP A 27 -4.80 -7.72 4.74
CA ASP A 27 -4.33 -8.64 5.80
C ASP A 27 -2.90 -8.32 6.27
N ILE A 28 -2.66 -7.04 6.58
CA ILE A 28 -1.40 -6.52 7.11
C ILE A 28 -1.64 -5.57 8.27
N SER A 29 -0.59 -5.25 9.03
CA SER A 29 -0.73 -4.32 10.14
C SER A 29 -0.96 -2.88 9.65
N LEU A 30 -1.78 -2.10 10.37
CA LEU A 30 -1.94 -0.67 10.11
C LEU A 30 -0.60 0.07 10.14
N ASN A 31 0.30 -0.32 11.04
CA ASN A 31 1.63 0.26 11.15
C ASN A 31 2.44 0.04 9.85
N THR A 32 2.31 -1.13 9.22
CA THR A 32 2.94 -1.43 7.92
C THR A 32 2.42 -0.49 6.84
N VAL A 33 1.09 -0.29 6.74
CA VAL A 33 0.48 0.64 5.77
C VAL A 33 0.99 2.07 5.98
N VAL A 34 0.98 2.55 7.23
CA VAL A 34 1.43 3.90 7.58
C VAL A 34 2.91 4.08 7.24
N LYS A 35 3.77 3.15 7.64
CA LYS A 35 5.22 3.18 7.33
C LYS A 35 5.48 3.20 5.83
N LEU A 36 4.72 2.42 5.06
CA LEU A 36 4.81 2.41 3.60
C LEU A 36 4.39 3.76 3.00
N GLU A 37 3.26 4.33 3.42
CA GLU A 37 2.79 5.63 2.91
C GLU A 37 3.69 6.80 3.33
N LEU A 38 4.39 6.70 4.46
CA LEU A 38 5.32 7.71 4.98
C LEU A 38 6.77 7.52 4.48
N ASP A 39 7.05 6.47 3.71
CA ASP A 39 8.40 6.12 3.25
C ASP A 39 9.41 5.87 4.41
N VAL A 40 8.91 5.48 5.59
CA VAL A 40 9.72 5.22 6.79
C VAL A 40 10.01 3.72 6.87
N SER A 41 11.21 3.32 6.46
CA SER A 41 11.64 1.91 6.35
C SER A 41 10.82 1.10 5.32
N PRO A 42 10.82 1.50 4.04
CA PRO A 42 9.98 0.92 3.00
C PRO A 42 10.65 -0.34 2.42
N ASN A 43 10.97 -1.32 3.25
CA ASN A 43 11.36 -2.65 2.76
C ASN A 43 10.14 -3.60 2.76
N PRO A 44 9.05 -3.32 2.01
CA PRO A 44 7.98 -4.29 1.89
C PRO A 44 8.53 -5.51 1.16
N THR A 45 8.15 -6.67 1.65
CA THR A 45 8.31 -7.90 0.87
C THR A 45 7.40 -7.81 -0.36
N ILE A 46 7.76 -8.55 -1.42
CA ILE A 46 6.90 -8.73 -2.60
C ILE A 46 5.51 -9.21 -2.20
N GLU A 47 5.41 -10.08 -1.19
CA GLU A 47 4.14 -10.54 -0.63
C GLU A 47 3.28 -9.39 -0.08
N THR A 48 3.88 -8.44 0.64
CA THR A 48 3.18 -7.25 1.16
C THR A 48 2.66 -6.39 0.01
N LEU A 49 3.48 -6.18 -1.03
CA LEU A 49 3.07 -5.44 -2.22
C LEU A 49 1.93 -6.14 -2.96
N GLN A 50 1.98 -7.47 -3.10
CA GLN A 50 0.91 -8.26 -3.72
C GLN A 50 -0.40 -8.17 -2.93
N LYS A 51 -0.34 -8.25 -1.60
CA LYS A 51 -1.51 -8.09 -0.73
C LYS A 51 -2.16 -6.71 -0.89
N ILE A 52 -1.34 -5.66 -0.89
CA ILE A 52 -1.82 -4.28 -1.08
C ILE A 52 -2.41 -4.11 -2.49
N ALA A 53 -1.70 -4.53 -3.53
CA ALA A 53 -2.16 -4.47 -4.92
C ALA A 53 -3.49 -5.20 -5.09
N LYS A 54 -3.62 -6.41 -4.54
CA LYS A 54 -4.86 -7.20 -4.56
C LYS A 54 -6.01 -6.49 -3.84
N SER A 55 -5.77 -5.93 -2.66
CA SER A 55 -6.80 -5.18 -1.91
C SER A 55 -7.24 -3.90 -2.63
N LEU A 56 -6.32 -3.27 -3.35
CA LEU A 56 -6.58 -2.11 -4.19
C LEU A 56 -7.07 -2.50 -5.60
N GLY A 57 -7.14 -3.78 -5.95
CA GLY A 57 -7.56 -4.26 -7.27
C GLY A 57 -6.70 -3.73 -8.42
N VAL A 58 -5.40 -3.55 -8.18
CA VAL A 58 -4.41 -3.08 -9.17
C VAL A 58 -3.27 -4.10 -9.29
N SER A 59 -2.38 -3.89 -10.26
CA SER A 59 -1.14 -4.67 -10.36
C SER A 59 -0.06 -4.15 -9.39
N VAL A 60 0.94 -4.99 -9.09
CA VAL A 60 2.10 -4.55 -8.30
C VAL A 60 2.90 -3.48 -9.05
N ASP A 61 2.92 -3.53 -10.38
CA ASP A 61 3.55 -2.52 -11.23
C ASP A 61 2.94 -1.12 -11.06
N ASP A 62 1.63 -1.04 -10.82
CA ASP A 62 0.95 0.23 -10.53
C ASP A 62 1.35 0.82 -9.18
N LEU A 63 1.88 -0.01 -8.27
CA LEU A 63 2.48 0.48 -7.04
C LEU A 63 3.90 1.00 -7.29
N ILE A 64 4.65 0.43 -8.24
CA ILE A 64 6.08 0.73 -8.46
C ILE A 64 6.33 1.95 -9.36
N LYS A 65 5.42 2.26 -10.30
CA LYS A 65 5.53 3.38 -11.25
C LYS A 65 5.68 4.77 -10.60
#